data_AF-A0A952GBQ7-F1
#
_entry.id   AF-A0A952GBQ7-F1
#
_cell.length_a   1.000
_cell.length_b   1.000
_cell.length_c   1.000
_cell.angle_alpha   90.00
_cell.angle_beta   90.00
_cell.angle_gamma   90.00
#
_symmetry.space_group_name_H-M   'P 1'
#
loop_
_entity.id
_entity.type
_entity.pdbx_description
1 polymer ?
#
loop_
_entity_poly.entity_id
_entity_poly.type
_entity_poly.pdbx_seq_one_letter_code
_entity_poly.pdbx_strand_id
1 'polypeptide(L)'
;IHATPLHYNQLRDRARETMLHTFAAHASKSVQQTLYAMGEAVLEAVPEISEITLTMPNKHALLVDLDRFGVKNNNEIFVPTDEPHGTIQATLVRM
;
A
#
# COMPACT_ATOMS: atom_id res chain seq x y z
N ILE A 1 35.50 8.97 -11.88
CA ILE A 1 34.39 9.37 -10.99
C ILE A 1 34.14 8.18 -10.08
N HIS A 2 34.59 8.21 -8.83
CA HIS A 2 34.29 7.13 -7.90
C HIS A 2 32.86 7.36 -7.38
N ALA A 3 31.92 6.53 -7.83
CA ALA A 3 30.58 6.53 -7.28
C ALA A 3 30.67 6.08 -5.80
N THR A 4 30.04 6.85 -4.91
CA THR A 4 29.89 6.43 -3.51
C THR A 4 29.16 5.09 -3.48
N PRO A 5 29.69 4.07 -2.77
CA PRO A 5 29.02 2.78 -2.69
C PRO A 5 27.67 2.93 -1.99
N LEU A 6 26.62 2.40 -2.61
CA LEU A 6 25.27 2.42 -2.04
C LEU A 6 25.11 1.31 -0.99
N HIS A 7 24.53 1.67 0.15
CA HIS A 7 24.16 0.71 1.19
C HIS A 7 22.77 0.12 0.91
N TYR A 8 22.66 -0.75 -0.09
CA TYR A 8 21.38 -1.26 -0.61
C TYR A 8 20.43 -1.81 0.46
N ASN A 9 20.94 -2.55 1.45
CA ASN A 9 20.10 -3.09 2.53
C ASN A 9 19.43 -1.96 3.34
N GLN A 10 20.19 -0.93 3.71
CA GLN A 10 19.67 0.20 4.47
C GLN A 10 18.64 1.01 3.65
N LEU A 11 18.91 1.23 2.36
CA LEU A 11 17.99 1.92 1.46
C LEU A 11 16.67 1.14 1.31
N ARG A 12 16.76 -0.18 1.15
CA ARG A 12 15.58 -1.06 1.06
C ARG A 12 14.76 -1.04 2.34
N ASP A 13 15.41 -1.12 3.50
CA ASP A 13 14.72 -1.13 4.79
C ASP A 13 13.99 0.20 5.02
N ARG A 14 14.66 1.32 4.73
CA ARG A 14 14.06 2.66 4.79
C ARG A 14 12.85 2.80 3.85
N ALA A 15 12.96 2.36 2.61
CA ALA A 15 11.84 2.40 1.66
C ALA A 15 10.66 1.55 2.16
N ARG A 16 10.93 0.33 2.65
CA ARG A 16 9.89 -0.57 3.17
C ARG A 16 9.20 0.01 4.40
N GLU A 17 9.95 0.52 5.36
CA GLU A 17 9.40 1.14 6.57
C GLU A 17 8.55 2.36 6.24
N THR A 18 9.02 3.21 5.34
CA THR A 18 8.27 4.38 4.84
C THR A 18 6.93 3.94 4.22
N MET A 19 6.95 2.95 3.32
CA MET A 19 5.72 2.42 2.72
C MET A 19 4.74 1.86 3.75
N LEU A 20 5.22 1.05 4.70
CA LEU A 20 4.35 0.45 5.72
C LEU A 20 3.76 1.49 6.66
N HIS A 21 4.56 2.47 7.08
CA HIS A 21 4.08 3.57 7.90
C HIS A 21 3.02 4.39 7.15
N THR A 22 3.26 4.76 5.90
CA THR A 22 2.29 5.50 5.09
C THR A 22 1.02 4.69 4.87
N PHE A 23 1.12 3.39 4.53
CA PHE A 23 -0.05 2.53 4.37
C PHE A 23 -0.92 2.47 5.64
N ALA A 24 -0.29 2.36 6.82
CA ALA A 24 -1.00 2.23 8.08
C ALA A 24 -1.59 3.56 8.59
N ALA A 25 -0.89 4.68 8.38
CA ALA A 25 -1.27 5.98 8.94
C ALA A 25 -2.11 6.85 7.99
N HIS A 26 -2.07 6.60 6.68
CA HIS A 26 -2.78 7.41 5.69
C HIS A 26 -4.29 7.17 5.73
N ALA A 27 -5.06 8.25 5.80
CA ALA A 27 -6.52 8.19 5.70
C ALA A 27 -6.96 7.86 4.27
N SER A 28 -7.07 6.56 3.99
CA SER A 28 -7.36 6.00 2.67
C SER A 28 -8.77 6.34 2.17
N LYS A 29 -8.87 7.14 1.10
CA LYS A 29 -10.12 7.36 0.34
C LYS A 29 -10.27 6.41 -0.85
N SER A 30 -9.16 5.85 -1.32
CA SER A 30 -9.09 4.82 -2.36
C SER A 30 -7.72 4.13 -2.34
N VAL A 31 -7.64 2.93 -2.92
CA VAL A 31 -6.35 2.23 -3.06
C VAL A 31 -5.37 3.03 -3.93
N GLN A 32 -5.87 3.73 -4.96
CA GLN A 32 -5.08 4.62 -5.81
C GLN A 32 -4.43 5.76 -5.02
N GLN A 33 -5.20 6.39 -4.12
CA GLN A 33 -4.70 7.49 -3.29
C GLN A 33 -3.62 7.00 -2.32
N THR A 34 -3.86 5.84 -1.69
CA THR A 34 -2.88 5.22 -0.78
C THR A 34 -1.62 4.80 -1.53
N LEU A 35 -1.76 4.21 -2.72
CA LEU A 35 -0.64 3.85 -3.59
C LEU A 35 0.22 5.08 -3.92
N TYR A 36 -0.43 6.17 -4.36
CA TYR A 36 0.26 7.42 -4.66
C TYR A 36 1.01 7.96 -3.43
N ALA A 37 0.34 8.06 -2.28
CA ALA A 37 0.95 8.54 -1.03
C ALA A 37 2.15 7.69 -0.60
N MET A 38 2.07 6.36 -0.72
CA MET A 38 3.18 5.46 -0.42
C MET A 38 4.37 5.70 -1.36
N GLY A 39 4.13 5.82 -2.67
CA GLY A 39 5.19 6.04 -3.65
C GLY A 39 5.86 7.41 -3.48
N GLU A 40 5.07 8.47 -3.28
CA GLU A 40 5.55 9.83 -3.01
C GLU A 40 6.43 9.85 -1.76
N ALA A 41 5.97 9.26 -0.65
CA ALA A 41 6.74 9.19 0.59
C ALA A 41 8.09 8.46 0.42
N VAL A 42 8.16 7.39 -0.37
CA VAL A 42 9.43 6.70 -0.67
C VAL A 42 10.36 7.59 -1.49
N LEU A 43 9.84 8.27 -2.52
CA LEU A 43 10.64 9.19 -3.33
C LEU A 43 11.12 10.40 -2.51
N GLU A 44 10.42 10.81 -1.46
CA GLU A 44 10.94 11.84 -0.55
C GLU A 44 11.99 11.28 0.42
N ALA A 45 11.74 10.09 0.97
CA ALA A 45 12.60 9.49 1.99
C ALA A 45 13.90 8.91 1.41
N VAL A 46 13.93 8.44 0.16
CA VAL A 46 15.10 7.75 -0.40
C VAL A 46 15.56 8.45 -1.69
N PRO A 47 16.43 9.47 -1.59
CA PRO A 47 16.90 10.26 -2.74
C PRO A 47 17.52 9.43 -3.87
N GLU A 48 18.09 8.26 -3.55
CA GLU A 48 18.71 7.35 -4.51
C GLU A 48 17.70 6.62 -5.40
N ILE A 49 16.41 6.58 -5.02
CA ILE A 49 15.34 6.00 -5.84
C ILE A 49 14.74 7.10 -6.71
N SER A 50 14.87 7.02 -8.03
CA SER A 50 14.28 7.98 -8.98
C SER A 50 12.88 7.59 -9.46
N GLU A 51 12.53 6.30 -9.37
CA GLU A 51 11.26 5.75 -9.84
C GLU A 51 10.83 4.60 -8.91
N ILE A 52 9.53 4.50 -8.66
CA ILE A 52 8.92 3.38 -7.95
C ILE A 52 7.66 2.91 -8.67
N THR A 53 7.55 1.59 -8.90
CA THR A 53 6.35 0.94 -9.43
C THR A 53 5.70 0.10 -8.33
N LEU A 54 4.41 0.32 -8.09
CA LEU A 54 3.63 -0.42 -7.10
C LEU A 54 2.45 -1.12 -7.77
N THR A 55 2.22 -2.37 -7.42
CA THR A 55 1.03 -3.16 -7.79
C THR A 55 0.35 -3.64 -6.51
N MET A 56 -0.88 -3.18 -6.28
CA MET A 56 -1.63 -3.40 -5.05
C MET A 56 -2.95 -4.11 -5.35
N PRO A 57 -3.05 -5.43 -5.11
CA PRO A 57 -4.32 -6.13 -5.12
C PRO A 57 -5.18 -5.71 -3.92
N ASN A 58 -6.43 -5.36 -4.17
CA ASN A 58 -7.42 -5.08 -3.13
C ASN A 58 -8.12 -6.38 -2.72
N LYS A 59 -7.53 -7.11 -1.78
CA LYS A 59 -8.13 -8.34 -1.23
C LYS A 59 -9.40 -7.98 -0.46
N HIS A 60 -10.52 -8.53 -0.87
CA HIS A 60 -11.80 -8.22 -0.26
C HIS A 60 -11.98 -8.98 1.06
N ALA A 61 -12.32 -8.25 2.10
CA ALA A 61 -12.92 -8.79 3.32
C ALA A 61 -14.34 -8.22 3.40
N LEU A 62 -15.31 -8.96 2.84
CA LEU A 62 -16.69 -8.49 2.72
C LEU A 62 -17.44 -8.68 4.03
N LEU A 63 -18.25 -7.71 4.44
CA LEU A 63 -19.05 -7.83 5.66
C LEU A 63 -20.12 -8.93 5.49
N VAL A 64 -20.18 -9.88 6.43
CA VAL A 64 -21.22 -10.93 6.40
C VAL A 64 -22.58 -10.33 6.70
N ASP A 65 -23.56 -10.61 5.84
CA ASP A 65 -24.97 -10.36 6.12
C ASP A 65 -25.51 -11.40 7.13
N LEU A 66 -25.85 -10.93 8.32
CA LEU A 66 -26.41 -11.70 9.42
C LEU A 66 -27.89 -11.38 9.67
N ASP A 67 -28.52 -10.52 8.86
CA ASP A 67 -29.89 -10.08 9.08
C ASP A 67 -30.88 -11.25 9.01
N ARG A 68 -30.58 -12.27 8.18
CA ARG A 68 -31.33 -13.54 8.13
C ARG A 68 -31.36 -14.32 9.45
N PHE A 69 -30.45 -14.01 10.37
CA PHE A 69 -30.38 -14.59 11.71
C PHE A 69 -30.91 -13.64 12.79
N GLY A 70 -31.42 -12.46 12.42
CA GLY A 70 -31.89 -11.45 13.36
C GLY A 70 -30.77 -10.76 14.16
N VAL A 71 -29.54 -10.78 13.65
CA VAL A 71 -28.35 -10.21 14.32
C VAL A 71 -27.71 -9.15 13.44
N LYS A 72 -27.43 -7.97 14.00
CA LYS A 72 -26.69 -6.91 13.29
C LYS A 72 -25.19 -7.16 13.34
N ASN A 73 -24.51 -7.08 12.20
CA ASN A 73 -23.04 -7.15 12.12
C ASN A 73 -22.42 -5.75 12.20
N ASN A 74 -21.79 -5.40 13.32
CA ASN A 74 -21.20 -4.08 13.56
C ASN A 74 -19.74 -3.99 13.07
N ASN A 75 -19.46 -4.44 11.84
CA ASN A 75 -18.10 -4.55 11.29
C ASN A 75 -17.20 -5.52 12.06
N GLU A 76 -17.74 -6.68 12.43
CA GLU A 76 -17.03 -7.67 13.25
C GLU A 76 -16.75 -8.97 12.48
N ILE A 77 -17.70 -9.45 11.67
CA ILE A 77 -17.57 -10.72 10.95
C ILE A 77 -17.46 -10.45 9.44
N PHE A 78 -16.36 -10.92 8.84
CA PHE A 78 -16.05 -10.73 7.43
C PHE A 78 -15.77 -12.06 6.72
N VAL A 79 -16.02 -12.10 5.41
CA VAL A 79 -15.60 -13.19 4.52
C VAL A 79 -14.36 -12.74 3.75
N PRO A 80 -13.19 -13.37 3.98
CA PRO A 80 -12.04 -13.20 3.10
C PRO A 80 -12.35 -13.82 1.73
N THR A 81 -12.24 -13.02 0.68
CA THR A 81 -12.43 -13.47 -0.70
C THR A 81 -11.13 -13.25 -1.46
N ASP A 82 -10.53 -14.35 -1.92
CA ASP A 82 -9.27 -14.30 -2.68
C ASP A 82 -9.49 -13.80 -4.12
N GLU A 83 -10.55 -14.26 -4.79
CA GLU A 83 -10.88 -13.89 -6.17
C GLU A 83 -12.39 -13.68 -6.40
N PRO A 84 -12.79 -12.77 -7.33
CA PRO A 84 -11.94 -11.80 -8.01
C PRO A 84 -11.51 -10.67 -7.06
N HIS A 85 -10.39 -10.02 -7.36
CA HIS A 85 -9.95 -8.80 -6.68
C HIS A 85 -9.59 -7.71 -7.70
N GLY A 86 -9.80 -6.46 -7.30
CA GLY A 86 -9.29 -5.33 -8.08
C GLY A 86 -7.77 -5.23 -7.94
N THR A 87 -7.05 -5.02 -9.04
CA THR A 87 -5.61 -4.75 -9.03
C THR A 87 -5.34 -3.33 -9.48
N ILE A 88 -4.67 -2.56 -8.63
CA ILE A 88 -4.30 -1.17 -8.91
C ILE A 88 -2.78 -1.14 -9.12
N GLN A 89 -2.33 -0.47 -10.18
CA GLN A 89 -0.91 -0.31 -10.48
C GLN A 89 -0.60 1.13 -10.89
N ALA A 90 0.52 1.66 -10.41
CA ALA A 90 1.08 2.91 -10.92
C ALA A 90 2.61 2.95 -10.79
N THR A 91 3.23 3.80 -11.62
CA THR A 91 4.64 4.13 -11.57
C THR A 91 4.78 5.63 -11.30
N LEU A 92 5.53 5.98 -10.26
CA LEU A 92 5.84 7.36 -9.90
C LEU A 92 7.32 7.63 -10.18
N VAL A 93 7.60 8.75 -10.83
CA VAL A 93 8.96 9.19 -11.20
C VAL A 93 9.22 10.54 -10.57
N ARG A 94 10.40 10.73 -9.98
CA ARG A 94 10.84 12.03 -9.47
C ARG A 94 11.16 12.95 -10.65
N MET A 95 10.54 14.13 -10.69
CA MET A 95 10.85 15.17 -11.68
C MET A 95 12.16 15.88 -11.38
#